data_AF-A0A6V7ISQ4-F1
#
_entry.id   AF-A0A6V7ISQ4-F1
#
_cell.length_a   1.000
_cell.length_b   1.000
_cell.length_c   1.000
_cell.angle_alpha   90.00
_cell.angle_beta   90.00
_cell.angle_gamma   90.00
#
_symmetry.space_group_name_H-M   'P 1'
#
loop_
_entity.id
_entity.type
_entity.pdbx_description
1 polymer ?
#
loop_
_entity_poly.entity_id
_entity_poly.type
_entity_poly.pdbx_seq_one_letter_code
_entity_poly.pdbx_strand_id
1 'polypeptide(L)' 'CTECSLTLSSRESLRKHVQRHHTPNKLRCSECDLWFRKKNNLAEHMTLVHNR' A
#
# COMPACT_ATOMS: atom_id res chain seq x y z
N CYS A 1 4.42 8.70 15.23
CA CYS A 1 3.25 8.28 14.44
C CYS A 1 2.22 7.82 15.46
N THR A 2 0.91 7.97 15.26
CA THR A 2 -0.04 7.44 16.28
C THR A 2 -0.10 5.92 16.26
N GLU A 3 0.32 5.31 15.15
CA GLU A 3 0.32 3.86 14.90
C GLU A 3 1.70 3.21 15.12
N CYS A 4 2.76 4.00 15.34
CA CYS A 4 4.10 3.51 15.71
C CYS A 4 4.98 4.58 16.36
N SER A 5 6.03 4.15 17.07
CA SER A 5 6.93 5.03 17.83
C SER A 5 7.86 5.93 16.99
N LEU A 6 7.64 6.04 15.68
CA LEU A 6 8.48 6.87 14.80
C LEU A 6 8.09 8.36 14.89
N THR A 7 9.03 9.21 15.31
CA THR A 7 8.83 10.66 15.34
C THR A 7 9.49 11.30 14.12
N LEU A 8 8.70 12.07 13.37
CA LEU A 8 9.16 12.78 12.18
C LEU A 8 9.03 14.29 12.43
N SER A 9 10.03 15.06 11.98
CA SER A 9 10.14 16.49 12.22
C SER A 9 9.16 17.34 11.41
N SER A 10 8.53 16.79 10.37
CA SER A 10 7.59 17.51 9.52
C SER A 10 6.26 16.77 9.35
N ARG A 11 5.17 17.54 9.24
CA ARG A 11 3.82 17.01 8.99
C ARG A 11 3.72 16.30 7.64
N GLU A 12 4.43 16.77 6.61
CA GLU A 12 4.44 16.12 5.31
C GLU A 12 5.13 14.75 5.37
N SER A 13 6.28 14.65 6.03
CA SER A 13 6.96 13.37 6.22
C SER A 13 6.10 12.41 7.03
N LEU A 14 5.42 12.89 8.06
CA LEU A 14 4.48 12.08 8.84
C LEU A 14 3.32 11.56 7.98
N ARG A 15 2.72 12.40 7.13
CA ARG A 15 1.68 11.97 6.17
C ARG A 15 2.19 10.90 5.22
N LYS A 16 3.36 11.11 4.59
CA LYS A 16 4.00 10.13 3.68
C LYS A 16 4.31 8.81 4.39
N HIS A 17 4.79 8.88 5.64
CA HIS A 17 5.05 7.71 6.47
C HIS A 17 3.76 6.92 6.75
N VAL A 18 2.70 7.59 7.24
CA VAL A 18 1.41 6.94 7.48
C VAL A 18 0.87 6.31 6.19
N GLN A 19 0.92 7.04 5.07
CA GLN A 19 0.48 6.57 3.75
C GLN A 19 1.20 5.27 3.31
N ARG A 20 2.49 5.14 3.62
CA ARG A 20 3.34 4.03 3.15
C ARG A 20 3.45 2.88 4.12
N HIS A 21 3.32 3.14 5.41
CA HIS A 21 3.52 2.14 6.45
C HIS A 21 2.17 1.65 6.98
N HIS A 22 1.29 2.59 7.32
CA HIS A 22 0.06 2.33 8.06
C HIS A 22 -1.20 2.30 7.19
N THR A 23 -1.19 2.88 5.98
CA THR A 23 -2.33 2.72 5.08
C THR A 23 -2.42 1.25 4.65
N PRO A 24 -3.51 0.55 5.01
CA PRO A 24 -3.68 -0.84 4.63
C PRO A 24 -3.71 -0.96 3.11
N ASN A 25 -3.19 -2.06 2.59
CA ASN A 25 -3.31 -2.39 1.18
C ASN A 25 -4.80 -2.40 0.82
N LYS A 26 -5.30 -1.36 0.13
CA LYS A 26 -6.76 -1.21 -0.13
C LYS A 26 -7.23 -1.95 -1.38
N LEU A 27 -6.30 -2.48 -2.17
CA LEU A 27 -6.61 -3.04 -3.48
C LEU A 27 -6.48 -4.55 -3.42
N ARG A 28 -7.60 -5.23 -3.23
CA ARG A 28 -7.68 -6.69 -3.27
C ARG A 28 -7.65 -7.16 -4.72
N CYS A 29 -6.92 -8.23 -4.99
CA CYS A 29 -7.04 -8.97 -6.23
C CYS A 29 -8.43 -9.60 -6.34
N SER A 30 -9.03 -9.61 -7.53
CA SER A 30 -10.33 -10.26 -7.77
C SER A 30 -10.20 -11.77 -7.93
N GLU A 31 -9.02 -12.27 -8.28
CA GLU A 31 -8.74 -13.68 -8.59
C GLU A 31 -8.05 -14.42 -7.43
N CYS A 32 -7.49 -13.68 -6.46
CA CYS A 32 -6.84 -14.26 -5.27
C CYS A 32 -6.93 -13.34 -4.05
N ASP A 33 -6.52 -13.85 -2.88
CA ASP A 33 -6.56 -13.11 -1.62
C ASP A 33 -5.35 -12.19 -1.37
N LEU A 34 -4.62 -11.84 -2.44
CA LEU A 34 -3.53 -10.88 -2.34
C LEU A 34 -4.04 -9.45 -2.33
N TRP A 35 -3.40 -8.62 -1.50
CA TRP A 35 -3.71 -7.22 -1.34
C TRP A 35 -2.52 -6.35 -1.73
N PHE A 36 -2.79 -5.28 -2.46
CA PHE A 36 -1.79 -4.36 -2.99
C PHE A 36 -2.00 -2.94 -2.48
N ARG A 37 -0.91 -2.19 -2.30
CA ARG A 37 -0.94 -0.77 -1.90
C ARG A 37 -1.19 0.18 -3.06
N LYS A 38 -0.87 -0.24 -4.29
CA LYS A 38 -0.90 0.61 -5.49
C LYS A 38 -1.62 -0.09 -6.63
N LYS A 39 -2.34 0.68 -7.46
CA LYS A 39 -3.02 0.17 -8.65
C LYS A 39 -2.05 -0.44 -9.65
N ASN A 40 -0.89 0.20 -9.88
CA ASN A 40 0.10 -0.33 -10.83
C ASN A 40 0.63 -1.71 -10.41
N ASN A 41 0.90 -1.92 -9.11
CA ASN A 41 1.34 -3.22 -8.61
C ASN A 41 0.24 -4.28 -8.75
N LEU A 42 -1.02 -3.91 -8.52
CA LEU A 42 -2.15 -4.81 -8.77
C LEU A 42 -2.28 -5.15 -10.25
N ALA A 43 -2.15 -4.16 -11.13
CA ALA A 43 -2.22 -4.37 -12.58
C ALA A 43 -1.09 -5.27 -13.10
N GLU A 44 0.15 -5.01 -12.67
CA GLU A 44 1.29 -5.87 -12.99
C GLU A 44 1.07 -7.29 -12.46
N HIS A 45 0.57 -7.43 -11.23
CA HIS A 45 0.20 -8.74 -10.69
C HIS A 45 -0.88 -9.44 -11.54
N MET A 46 -1.92 -8.71 -11.97
CA MET A 46 -2.97 -9.26 -12.83
C MET A 46 -2.41 -9.74 -14.17
N THR A 47 -1.48 -9.00 -14.76
CA THR A 47 -0.87 -9.38 -16.03
C THR A 47 0.16 -10.51 -15.88
N LEU A 48 0.97 -10.53 -14.81
CA LEU A 48 2.03 -11.53 -14.65
C LEU A 48 1.55 -12.84 -14.02
N VAL A 49 0.57 -12.78 -13.12
CA VAL A 49 0.07 -13.95 -12.36
C VAL A 49 -1.24 -14.47 -12.94
N HIS A 50 -2.11 -13.58 -13.39
CA HIS A 50 -3.44 -13.93 -13.91
C HIS A 50 -3.58 -13.71 -15.43
N ASN A 51 -2.52 -13.25 -16.12
CA ASN A 51 -2.45 -13.02 -17.57
C ASN A 51 -3.64 -12.23 -18.13
N ARG A 52 -4.04 -11.16 -17.42
CA ARG A 52 -5.15 -10.28 -17.78
C ARG A 52 -4.69 -8.88 -18.22
#